data_AF-A0A7S1FF13-F1
#
_entry.id   AF-A0A7S1FF13-F1
#
_cell.length_a   1.000
_cell.length_b   1.000
_cell.length_c   1.000
_cell.angle_alpha   90.00
_cell.angle_beta   90.00
_cell.angle_gamma   90.00
#
_symmetry.space_group_name_H-M   'P 1'
#
loop_
_entity.id
_entity.type
_entity.pdbx_description
1 polymer ?
#
loop_
_entity_poly.entity_id
_entity_poly.type
_entity_poly.pdbx_seq_one_letter_code
_entity_poly.pdbx_strand_id
1 'polypeptide(L)'
;GSSWAVQWLTEKNNVETTTADNKGFTPEELIWTYPNNHVVELDYLASAEKGELNEKKNLAAQEYKLKKWRCEGLDPMIEEFLERNKAKQRYHMYKTGDYEMPYPLPTPSEVAERGDLPAAATRRPPSKGKPPLPVAMLFPGQGSQYVGMLKDCMDLSRVKEMLEIAQDVTGEDLRKICLEGPEEKLSQTVNCQPIMFIAGLAAMEVMKKTNKEEVQRCQAVAGLSLGEYTAVCAAGVLDFEDCLRLVSIRAKAMQTATELVPQSMCSVAGFDRATLDKHIKDAKSMELDPEPVCQIANFLFPVGFTVGGTKNTIDKLCQLAVKARALQARVVKVGGGFHTPLMAPAQQELSDAIDSMLPKMKPPRCAIYFNVSGKKVDAGTPPREFADLMKRQLTNEVLWEPTIKQMIMDGVRDFYEVGPLKQLKSMIKRIDQDAFKRTENISV
;
A
#
# COMPACT_ATOMS: atom_id res chain seq x y z
N GLY A 1 6.90 18.59 -1.76
CA GLY A 1 6.77 19.94 -1.22
C GLY A 1 6.53 21.01 -2.28
N SER A 2 5.73 20.74 -3.31
CA SER A 2 5.26 21.75 -4.29
C SER A 2 3.73 21.79 -4.40
N SER A 3 3.05 20.84 -3.76
CA SER A 3 1.60 20.78 -3.60
C SER A 3 1.09 21.60 -2.41
N TRP A 4 1.92 21.84 -1.40
CA TRP A 4 1.56 22.66 -0.24
C TRP A 4 1.53 24.16 -0.55
N ALA A 5 2.43 24.67 -1.39
CA ALA A 5 2.50 26.09 -1.70
C ALA A 5 1.25 26.59 -2.47
N VAL A 6 0.72 25.77 -3.38
CA VAL A 6 -0.45 26.16 -4.20
C VAL A 6 -1.75 26.06 -3.40
N GLN A 7 -1.89 25.03 -2.56
CA GLN A 7 -3.06 24.87 -1.70
C GLN A 7 -3.11 25.88 -0.55
N TRP A 8 -1.95 26.34 -0.07
CA TRP A 8 -1.84 27.34 0.98
C TRP A 8 -2.03 28.78 0.50
N LEU A 9 -1.62 29.11 -0.73
CA LEU A 9 -1.87 30.43 -1.34
C LEU A 9 -3.36 30.69 -1.63
N THR A 10 -4.17 29.63 -1.75
CA THR A 10 -5.62 29.72 -2.03
C THR A 10 -6.48 29.96 -0.79
N GLU A 11 -5.97 29.79 0.44
CA GLU A 11 -6.78 29.83 1.66
C GLU A 11 -6.40 31.00 2.59
N LYS A 12 -7.00 32.17 2.33
CA LYS A 12 -7.21 33.33 3.23
C LYS A 12 -6.00 34.07 3.85
N ASN A 13 -5.90 35.35 3.47
CA ASN A 13 -5.49 36.57 4.22
C ASN A 13 -4.59 36.44 5.47
N ASN A 14 -3.46 37.16 5.42
CA ASN A 14 -2.41 37.37 6.44
C ASN A 14 -1.31 36.31 6.50
N VAL A 15 -0.53 36.22 5.42
CA VAL A 15 0.65 35.37 5.37
C VAL A 15 1.93 36.20 5.43
N GLU A 16 2.82 35.82 6.33
CA GLU A 16 4.17 36.36 6.52
C GLU A 16 5.07 36.07 5.30
N THR A 17 5.46 37.11 4.56
CA THR A 17 6.27 37.02 3.34
C THR A 17 7.78 37.11 3.60
N THR A 18 8.17 37.31 4.85
CA THR A 18 9.55 37.61 5.25
C THR A 18 10.32 36.40 5.76
N THR A 19 9.64 35.28 6.02
CA THR A 19 10.26 34.08 6.58
C THR A 19 10.85 33.24 5.45
N ALA A 20 12.17 33.10 5.45
CA ALA A 20 12.91 32.36 4.44
C ALA A 20 12.72 30.84 4.56
N ASP A 21 12.85 30.13 3.44
CA ASP A 21 12.86 28.67 3.45
C ASP A 21 14.17 28.10 4.02
N ASN A 22 14.28 26.77 4.07
CA ASN A 22 15.44 26.05 4.60
C ASN A 22 16.74 26.32 3.81
N LYS A 23 16.65 27.06 2.70
CA LYS A 23 17.78 27.48 1.85
C LYS A 23 18.00 28.99 1.88
N GLY A 24 17.24 29.73 2.70
CA GLY A 24 17.46 31.14 2.96
C GLY A 24 16.78 32.10 1.98
N PHE A 25 15.87 31.62 1.12
CA PHE A 25 15.18 32.48 0.14
C PHE A 25 13.77 32.83 0.61
N THR A 26 13.43 34.12 0.49
CA THR A 26 12.07 34.60 0.71
C THR A 26 11.23 34.48 -0.56
N PRO A 27 9.89 34.37 -0.45
CA PRO A 27 8.99 34.34 -1.60
C PRO A 27 9.16 35.52 -2.58
N GLU A 28 9.60 36.69 -2.10
CA GLU A 28 9.79 37.91 -2.89
C GLU A 28 11.05 37.85 -3.79
N GLU A 29 12.11 37.16 -3.34
CA GLU A 29 13.39 37.08 -4.06
C GLU A 29 13.37 36.18 -5.31
N LEU A 30 12.29 35.43 -5.53
CA LEU A 30 12.23 34.38 -6.55
C LEU A 30 11.66 34.86 -7.92
N ILE A 31 11.49 36.16 -8.14
CA ILE A 31 10.81 36.73 -9.33
C ILE A 31 11.69 37.76 -10.09
N TRP A 32 12.09 37.50 -11.36
CA TRP A 32 12.82 38.44 -12.27
C TRP A 32 12.43 38.30 -13.79
N THR A 33 12.64 39.34 -14.62
CA THR A 33 12.09 39.58 -16.02
C THR A 33 13.14 39.85 -17.14
N TYR A 34 12.88 39.56 -18.45
CA TYR A 34 13.56 40.11 -19.69
C TYR A 34 12.81 39.77 -21.05
N PRO A 35 13.09 40.40 -22.24
CA PRO A 35 12.11 40.76 -23.31
C PRO A 35 12.31 40.16 -24.76
N ASN A 36 11.26 40.35 -25.59
CA ASN A 36 10.86 39.92 -26.98
C ASN A 36 11.84 39.75 -28.20
N ASN A 37 11.46 38.85 -29.14
CA ASN A 37 11.48 39.02 -30.62
C ASN A 37 10.75 37.87 -31.40
N HIS A 38 9.71 38.15 -32.22
CA HIS A 38 8.76 37.11 -32.75
C HIS A 38 8.65 36.90 -34.28
N VAL A 39 9.30 37.70 -35.14
CA VAL A 39 9.01 37.65 -36.60
C VAL A 39 9.91 36.68 -37.40
N VAL A 40 11.13 36.39 -36.91
CA VAL A 40 12.08 35.49 -37.59
C VAL A 40 11.73 33.99 -37.38
N GLU A 41 10.83 33.69 -36.44
CA GLU A 41 10.54 32.32 -35.97
C GLU A 41 9.57 31.53 -36.88
N LEU A 42 8.72 32.20 -37.66
CA LEU A 42 7.66 31.53 -38.44
C LEU A 42 8.17 30.94 -39.77
N ASP A 43 9.06 31.64 -40.48
CA ASP A 43 9.66 31.14 -41.74
C ASP A 43 10.59 29.93 -41.51
N TYR A 44 11.21 29.88 -40.33
CA TYR A 44 12.08 28.77 -39.92
C TYR A 44 11.30 27.46 -39.70
N LEU A 45 10.08 27.54 -39.14
CA LEU A 45 9.23 26.37 -38.92
C LEU A 45 8.57 25.88 -40.22
N ALA A 46 8.20 26.79 -41.12
CA ALA A 46 7.65 26.42 -42.43
C ALA A 46 8.68 25.70 -43.32
N SER A 47 9.95 26.11 -43.26
CA SER A 47 11.06 25.46 -43.98
C SER A 47 11.39 24.07 -43.41
N ALA A 48 11.15 23.89 -42.11
CA ALA A 48 11.32 22.60 -41.43
C ALA A 48 10.29 21.56 -41.90
N GLU A 49 9.00 21.94 -41.95
CA GLU A 49 7.91 21.05 -42.36
C GLU A 49 8.03 20.54 -43.80
N LYS A 50 8.67 21.31 -44.68
CA LYS A 50 8.93 20.92 -46.07
C LYS A 50 10.17 20.03 -46.23
N GLY A 51 10.91 19.75 -45.16
CA GLY A 51 12.14 18.95 -45.20
C GLY A 51 13.33 19.67 -45.82
N GLU A 52 13.25 20.99 -45.99
CA GLU A 52 14.25 21.81 -46.67
C GLU A 52 15.43 22.18 -45.76
N LEU A 53 15.33 21.86 -44.46
CA LEU A 53 16.38 22.07 -43.45
C LEU A 53 17.18 20.79 -43.19
N ASN A 54 18.46 20.97 -42.85
CA ASN A 54 19.28 19.85 -42.40
C ASN A 54 18.72 19.21 -41.11
N GLU A 55 19.05 17.94 -40.91
CA GLU A 55 18.45 17.08 -39.89
C GLU A 55 18.52 17.67 -38.47
N LYS A 56 19.65 18.30 -38.13
CA LYS A 56 19.84 18.99 -36.84
C LYS A 56 18.91 20.19 -36.65
N LYS A 57 18.67 20.98 -37.71
CA LYS A 57 17.78 22.14 -37.68
C LYS A 57 16.31 21.75 -37.70
N ASN A 58 15.98 20.65 -38.37
CA ASN A 58 14.65 20.06 -38.42
C ASN A 58 14.22 19.51 -37.05
N LEU A 59 15.12 18.80 -36.36
CA LEU A 59 14.88 18.31 -35.00
C LEU A 59 14.65 19.46 -34.00
N ALA A 60 15.46 20.52 -34.08
CA ALA A 60 15.31 21.70 -33.24
C ALA A 60 13.97 22.45 -33.46
N ALA A 61 13.47 22.47 -34.70
CA ALA A 61 12.16 23.04 -35.04
C ALA A 61 11.00 22.21 -34.44
N GLN A 62 11.10 20.88 -34.48
CA GLN A 62 10.09 19.99 -33.89
C GLN A 62 10.05 20.07 -32.36
N GLU A 63 11.21 20.14 -31.69
CA GLU A 63 11.29 20.37 -30.24
C GLU A 63 10.72 21.73 -29.81
N TYR A 64 10.93 22.78 -30.62
CA TYR A 64 10.35 24.10 -30.39
C TYR A 64 8.81 24.09 -30.50
N LYS A 65 8.25 23.38 -31.49
CA LYS A 65 6.79 23.22 -31.67
C LYS A 65 6.15 22.48 -30.50
N LEU A 66 6.78 21.41 -30.02
CA LEU A 66 6.34 20.63 -28.85
C LEU A 66 6.36 21.40 -27.52
N LYS A 67 7.26 22.38 -27.38
CA LYS A 67 7.32 23.27 -26.21
C LYS A 67 6.19 24.31 -26.17
N LYS A 68 5.77 24.82 -27.34
CA LYS A 68 4.81 25.94 -27.41
C LYS A 68 3.34 25.52 -27.41
N TRP A 69 3.00 24.30 -27.87
CA TRP A 69 1.60 23.88 -28.11
C TRP A 69 1.00 22.98 -27.02
N ARG A 70 1.57 22.91 -25.82
CA ARG A 70 1.09 22.03 -24.73
C ARG A 70 -0.05 22.59 -23.87
N CYS A 71 -0.66 23.71 -24.23
CA CYS A 71 -1.70 24.37 -23.43
C CYS A 71 -2.75 25.08 -24.30
N GLU A 72 -3.50 24.35 -25.12
CA GLU A 72 -4.82 24.82 -25.59
C GLU A 72 -5.92 24.14 -24.75
N GLY A 73 -6.81 24.93 -24.12
CA GLY A 73 -7.98 24.45 -23.37
C GLY A 73 -7.98 24.65 -21.84
N LEU A 74 -7.44 25.76 -21.32
CA LEU A 74 -7.58 26.11 -19.89
C LEU A 74 -9.00 26.62 -19.59
N ASP A 75 -9.44 26.45 -18.35
CA ASP A 75 -10.73 26.98 -17.89
C ASP A 75 -10.74 28.52 -17.99
N PRO A 76 -11.79 29.15 -18.56
CA PRO A 76 -11.85 30.60 -18.79
C PRO A 76 -11.61 31.45 -17.53
N MET A 77 -11.95 30.93 -16.34
CA MET A 77 -11.76 31.64 -15.08
C MET A 77 -10.26 31.73 -14.69
N ILE A 78 -9.46 30.76 -15.12
CA ILE A 78 -8.01 30.73 -14.90
C ILE A 78 -7.31 31.65 -15.90
N GLU A 79 -7.77 31.70 -17.15
CA GLU A 79 -7.25 32.62 -18.16
C GLU A 79 -7.49 34.09 -17.75
N GLU A 80 -8.69 34.41 -17.27
CA GLU A 80 -9.02 35.77 -16.78
C GLU A 80 -8.17 36.14 -15.55
N PHE A 81 -7.95 35.20 -14.63
CA PHE A 81 -7.08 35.41 -13.46
C PHE A 81 -5.62 35.66 -13.86
N LEU A 82 -5.10 34.92 -14.85
CA LEU A 82 -3.73 35.07 -15.34
C LEU A 82 -3.55 36.38 -16.12
N GLU A 83 -4.54 36.79 -16.93
CA GLU A 83 -4.53 38.07 -17.65
C GLU A 83 -4.61 39.27 -16.70
N ARG A 84 -5.54 39.25 -15.74
CA ARG A 84 -5.76 40.34 -14.79
C ARG A 84 -4.55 40.60 -13.89
N ASN A 85 -3.76 39.55 -13.63
CA ASN A 85 -2.56 39.61 -12.79
C ASN A 85 -1.23 39.55 -13.59
N LYS A 86 -1.29 39.57 -14.94
CA LYS A 86 -0.11 39.43 -15.83
C LYS A 86 0.79 38.23 -15.50
N ALA A 87 0.23 37.14 -14.98
CA ALA A 87 0.98 35.97 -14.53
C ALA A 87 1.21 34.99 -15.70
N LYS A 88 2.42 34.40 -15.81
CA LYS A 88 2.73 33.34 -16.79
C LYS A 88 3.20 32.05 -16.12
N GLN A 89 2.70 30.92 -16.62
CA GLN A 89 3.06 29.55 -16.21
C GLN A 89 4.53 29.21 -16.51
N ARG A 90 5.16 28.39 -15.64
CA ARG A 90 6.49 27.80 -15.88
C ARG A 90 6.37 26.33 -16.32
N TYR A 91 7.11 25.97 -17.37
CA TYR A 91 7.41 24.59 -17.72
C TYR A 91 8.77 24.17 -17.15
N HIS A 92 8.86 22.97 -16.59
CA HIS A 92 10.14 22.35 -16.25
C HIS A 92 10.56 21.36 -17.33
N MET A 93 11.79 21.51 -17.83
CA MET A 93 12.42 20.60 -18.77
C MET A 93 13.77 20.18 -18.20
N TYR A 94 13.99 18.89 -18.01
CA TYR A 94 15.29 18.37 -17.60
C TYR A 94 16.23 18.32 -18.81
N LYS A 95 17.49 18.74 -18.60
CA LYS A 95 18.60 18.55 -19.54
C LYS A 95 19.48 17.40 -19.04
N THR A 96 19.63 16.35 -19.83
CA THR A 96 20.76 15.42 -19.73
C THR A 96 21.80 15.84 -20.77
N GLY A 97 23.00 16.24 -20.32
CA GLY A 97 24.14 16.54 -21.20
C GLY A 97 25.22 17.39 -20.50
N ASP A 98 26.39 16.77 -20.36
CA ASP A 98 27.75 17.30 -20.07
C ASP A 98 28.00 17.97 -18.71
N TYR A 99 28.53 17.17 -17.78
CA TYR A 99 29.13 17.62 -16.51
C TYR A 99 30.65 17.42 -16.59
N GLU A 100 31.42 18.50 -16.54
CA GLU A 100 32.88 18.45 -16.39
C GLU A 100 33.29 18.35 -14.91
N MET A 101 34.22 17.45 -14.60
CA MET A 101 34.73 17.19 -13.26
C MET A 101 35.66 18.33 -12.77
N PRO A 102 35.53 18.83 -11.53
CA PRO A 102 36.21 20.05 -11.09
C PRO A 102 37.65 19.84 -10.54
N TYR A 103 38.31 18.69 -10.78
CA TYR A 103 39.67 18.47 -10.27
C TYR A 103 40.60 17.86 -11.33
N PRO A 104 41.84 18.38 -11.50
CA PRO A 104 42.80 17.83 -12.44
C PRO A 104 43.30 16.45 -12.01
N LEU A 105 43.57 15.58 -12.98
CA LEU A 105 44.15 14.26 -12.76
C LEU A 105 45.61 14.39 -12.26
N PRO A 106 46.06 13.53 -11.33
CA PRO A 106 47.44 13.55 -10.85
C PRO A 106 48.43 13.20 -11.97
N THR A 107 49.62 13.77 -11.88
CA THR A 107 50.68 13.63 -12.87
C THR A 107 51.40 12.27 -12.76
N PRO A 108 51.99 11.74 -13.85
CA PRO A 108 52.69 10.46 -13.81
C PRO A 108 53.82 10.35 -12.77
N SER A 109 54.44 11.48 -12.39
CA SER A 109 55.44 11.55 -11.31
C SER A 109 54.86 11.37 -9.92
N GLU A 110 53.64 11.85 -9.67
CA GLU A 110 52.93 11.69 -8.38
C GLU A 110 52.44 10.25 -8.16
N VAL A 111 52.29 9.49 -9.26
CA VAL A 111 51.90 8.07 -9.22
C VAL A 111 53.12 7.16 -8.94
N ALA A 112 54.33 7.59 -9.26
CA ALA A 112 55.55 6.77 -9.16
C ALA A 112 56.20 6.72 -7.77
N GLU A 113 55.89 7.65 -6.85
CA GLU A 113 56.55 7.75 -5.53
C GLU A 113 55.87 6.99 -4.38
N ARG A 114 54.74 6.31 -4.59
CA ARG A 114 54.12 5.52 -3.52
C ARG A 114 54.70 4.10 -3.46
N GLY A 115 55.72 3.96 -2.63
CA GLY A 115 56.32 2.67 -2.26
C GLY A 115 55.30 1.68 -1.67
N ASP A 116 55.60 0.40 -1.88
CA ASP A 116 54.81 -0.75 -1.47
C ASP A 116 54.45 -0.73 0.02
N LEU A 117 53.14 -0.84 0.32
CA LEU A 117 52.64 -1.14 1.66
C LEU A 117 51.93 -2.51 1.68
N PRO A 118 52.05 -3.26 2.79
CA PRO A 118 51.83 -4.70 2.80
C PRO A 118 50.35 -5.08 2.70
N ALA A 119 50.10 -6.25 2.11
CA ALA A 119 48.79 -6.86 2.02
C ALA A 119 48.16 -7.04 3.42
N ALA A 120 47.18 -6.19 3.74
CA ALA A 120 46.35 -6.33 4.93
C ALA A 120 44.87 -6.25 4.53
N ALA A 121 44.15 -7.32 4.86
CA ALA A 121 42.73 -7.50 4.65
C ALA A 121 41.93 -6.25 5.05
N THR A 122 41.29 -5.60 4.08
CA THR A 122 40.42 -4.44 4.33
C THR A 122 39.02 -4.70 3.81
N ARG A 123 38.09 -4.71 4.78
CA ARG A 123 36.64 -4.63 4.58
C ARG A 123 36.30 -3.51 3.60
N ARG A 124 35.42 -3.79 2.65
CA ARG A 124 34.76 -2.78 1.80
C ARG A 124 34.12 -1.70 2.68
N PRO A 125 34.30 -0.40 2.39
CA PRO A 125 33.59 0.65 3.12
C PRO A 125 32.09 0.58 2.83
N PRO A 126 31.22 0.91 3.80
CA PRO A 126 29.78 0.96 3.58
C PRO A 126 29.47 2.00 2.51
N SER A 127 28.61 1.64 1.55
CA SER A 127 28.11 2.57 0.56
C SER A 127 27.53 3.80 1.26
N LYS A 128 27.96 5.00 0.85
CA LYS A 128 27.38 6.28 1.31
C LYS A 128 25.85 6.17 1.28
N GLY A 129 25.23 6.36 2.45
CA GLY A 129 23.87 5.96 2.75
C GLY A 129 22.85 6.43 1.72
N LYS A 130 22.04 5.50 1.24
CA LYS A 130 20.72 5.86 0.70
C LYS A 130 20.00 6.65 1.79
N PRO A 131 19.39 7.82 1.50
CA PRO A 131 18.46 8.42 2.46
C PRO A 131 17.43 7.35 2.86
N PRO A 132 16.96 7.31 4.12
CA PRO A 132 15.97 6.31 4.53
C PRO A 132 14.70 6.54 3.72
N LEU A 133 14.52 5.75 2.66
CA LEU A 133 13.24 5.62 2.00
C LEU A 133 12.37 4.74 2.90
N PRO A 134 11.16 5.17 3.28
CA PRO A 134 10.34 4.43 4.21
C PRO A 134 9.99 3.06 3.62
N VAL A 135 10.44 2.01 4.31
CA VAL A 135 10.12 0.62 4.03
C VAL A 135 8.78 0.31 4.69
N ALA A 136 7.94 -0.46 4.01
CA ALA A 136 6.73 -1.00 4.59
C ALA A 136 6.71 -2.52 4.65
N MET A 137 6.14 -3.06 5.74
CA MET A 137 5.79 -4.48 5.83
C MET A 137 4.30 -4.67 5.64
N LEU A 138 3.94 -5.62 4.79
CA LEU A 138 2.58 -5.96 4.43
C LEU A 138 2.29 -7.40 4.87
N PHE A 139 1.24 -7.58 5.65
CA PHE A 139 0.89 -8.88 6.21
C PHE A 139 -0.35 -9.47 5.50
N PRO A 140 -0.25 -10.66 4.88
CA PRO A 140 -1.38 -11.29 4.22
C PRO A 140 -2.43 -11.73 5.24
N GLY A 141 -3.68 -11.84 4.76
CA GLY A 141 -4.80 -12.36 5.53
C GLY A 141 -5.11 -13.81 5.18
N GLN A 142 -6.28 -14.29 5.62
CA GLN A 142 -6.81 -15.59 5.22
C GLN A 142 -6.97 -15.67 3.69
N GLY A 143 -6.58 -16.82 3.12
CA GLY A 143 -6.64 -17.13 1.69
C GLY A 143 -5.28 -17.50 1.08
N SER A 144 -4.16 -17.22 1.78
CA SER A 144 -2.82 -17.59 1.33
C SER A 144 -2.18 -18.74 2.14
N GLN A 145 -2.93 -19.35 3.04
CA GLN A 145 -2.49 -20.52 3.80
C GLN A 145 -2.35 -21.75 2.90
N TYR A 146 -1.35 -22.59 3.19
CA TYR A 146 -1.19 -23.91 2.57
C TYR A 146 -0.52 -24.87 3.56
N VAL A 147 -0.77 -26.17 3.39
CA VAL A 147 -0.13 -27.21 4.21
C VAL A 147 1.38 -27.20 3.96
N GLY A 148 2.17 -27.09 5.02
CA GLY A 148 3.62 -27.01 4.98
C GLY A 148 4.22 -25.61 5.02
N MET A 149 3.42 -24.54 5.08
CA MET A 149 3.86 -23.14 4.93
C MET A 149 4.74 -22.53 6.03
N LEU A 150 5.16 -23.32 7.02
CA LEU A 150 6.10 -22.85 8.07
C LEU A 150 7.34 -23.72 8.14
N LYS A 151 7.45 -24.74 7.27
CA LYS A 151 8.43 -25.82 7.40
C LYS A 151 9.87 -25.30 7.48
N ASP A 152 10.19 -24.27 6.72
CA ASP A 152 11.57 -23.77 6.58
C ASP A 152 11.98 -22.81 7.71
N CYS A 153 11.02 -22.34 8.51
CA CYS A 153 11.27 -21.42 9.63
C CYS A 153 10.94 -22.01 11.02
N MET A 154 10.46 -23.25 11.07
CA MET A 154 10.11 -23.96 12.31
C MET A 154 11.29 -24.14 13.27
N ASP A 155 12.53 -24.14 12.77
CA ASP A 155 13.72 -24.28 13.60
C ASP A 155 14.16 -23.00 14.31
N LEU A 156 13.54 -21.86 13.98
CA LEU A 156 13.78 -20.61 14.67
C LEU A 156 13.23 -20.69 16.09
N SER A 157 14.07 -20.41 17.09
CA SER A 157 13.69 -20.48 18.52
C SER A 157 12.41 -19.68 18.82
N ARG A 158 12.28 -18.49 18.23
CA ARG A 158 11.09 -17.64 18.39
C ARG A 158 9.84 -18.25 17.75
N VAL A 159 9.95 -18.97 16.65
CA VAL A 159 8.82 -19.66 16.00
C VAL A 159 8.34 -20.83 16.84
N LYS A 160 9.27 -21.60 17.44
CA LYS A 160 8.93 -22.68 18.39
C LYS A 160 8.14 -22.14 19.57
N GLU A 161 8.63 -21.09 20.20
CA GLU A 161 7.96 -20.43 21.33
C GLU A 161 6.56 -19.91 20.96
N MET A 162 6.42 -19.27 19.77
CA MET A 162 5.11 -18.81 19.29
C MET A 162 4.10 -19.95 19.12
N LEU A 163 4.54 -21.12 18.64
CA LEU A 163 3.68 -22.29 18.44
C LEU A 163 3.30 -22.95 19.78
N GLU A 164 4.22 -22.99 20.75
CA GLU A 164 3.93 -23.47 22.11
C GLU A 164 2.87 -22.60 22.80
N ILE A 165 3.07 -21.28 22.80
CA ILE A 165 2.07 -20.33 23.32
C ILE A 165 0.74 -20.47 22.56
N ALA A 166 0.78 -20.70 21.25
CA ALA A 166 -0.43 -20.86 20.46
C ALA A 166 -1.22 -22.11 20.83
N GLN A 167 -0.55 -23.20 21.17
CA GLN A 167 -1.22 -24.39 21.68
C GLN A 167 -1.94 -24.09 23.00
N ASP A 168 -1.30 -23.35 23.92
CA ASP A 168 -1.91 -22.99 25.20
C ASP A 168 -3.11 -22.05 25.04
N VAL A 169 -3.04 -21.09 24.12
CA VAL A 169 -4.11 -20.11 23.88
C VAL A 169 -5.29 -20.71 23.10
N THR A 170 -5.01 -21.58 22.12
CA THR A 170 -6.05 -22.10 21.22
C THR A 170 -6.61 -23.44 21.65
N GLY A 171 -5.84 -24.24 22.41
CA GLY A 171 -6.15 -25.63 22.75
C GLY A 171 -5.88 -26.61 21.61
N GLU A 172 -5.33 -26.15 20.48
CA GLU A 172 -5.07 -26.95 19.28
C GLU A 172 -3.58 -26.97 18.95
N ASP A 173 -3.10 -28.11 18.45
CA ASP A 173 -1.75 -28.22 17.91
C ASP A 173 -1.68 -27.58 16.52
N LEU A 174 -1.55 -26.25 16.50
CA LEU A 174 -1.47 -25.46 15.27
C LEU A 174 -0.24 -25.82 14.43
N ARG A 175 0.84 -26.31 15.06
CA ARG A 175 2.03 -26.79 14.36
C ARG A 175 1.67 -27.98 13.49
N LYS A 176 0.99 -28.98 14.06
CA LYS A 176 0.53 -30.17 13.32
C LYS A 176 -0.42 -29.78 12.20
N ILE A 177 -1.43 -28.96 12.47
CA ILE A 177 -2.41 -28.52 11.46
C ILE A 177 -1.71 -27.81 10.29
N CYS A 178 -0.77 -26.91 10.59
CA CYS A 178 -0.08 -26.14 9.56
C CYS A 178 0.89 -27.00 8.71
N LEU A 179 1.54 -28.01 9.30
CA LEU A 179 2.54 -28.83 8.59
C LEU A 179 1.95 -30.05 7.88
N GLU A 180 0.96 -30.68 8.48
CA GLU A 180 0.41 -31.98 8.05
C GLU A 180 -1.01 -31.85 7.49
N GLY A 181 -1.73 -30.78 7.82
CA GLY A 181 -3.12 -30.60 7.44
C GLY A 181 -4.09 -31.43 8.32
N PRO A 182 -5.22 -31.88 7.78
CA PRO A 182 -5.66 -31.77 6.38
C PRO A 182 -6.01 -30.32 5.97
N GLU A 183 -6.04 -30.03 4.67
CA GLU A 183 -6.29 -28.69 4.12
C GLU A 183 -7.63 -28.10 4.62
N GLU A 184 -8.64 -28.95 4.80
CA GLU A 184 -9.95 -28.57 5.31
C GLU A 184 -9.87 -28.04 6.74
N LYS A 185 -9.10 -28.71 7.62
CA LYS A 185 -8.91 -28.27 9.02
C LYS A 185 -8.10 -26.97 9.07
N LEU A 186 -7.06 -26.85 8.24
CA LEU A 186 -6.28 -25.62 8.10
C LEU A 186 -7.15 -24.45 7.60
N SER A 187 -8.09 -24.71 6.70
CA SER A 187 -8.95 -23.70 6.08
C SER A 187 -10.10 -23.23 6.97
N GLN A 188 -10.39 -23.93 8.07
CA GLN A 188 -11.37 -23.47 9.06
C GLN A 188 -10.89 -22.14 9.67
N THR A 189 -11.79 -21.15 9.74
CA THR A 189 -11.47 -19.79 10.19
C THR A 189 -10.78 -19.78 11.55
N VAL A 190 -11.26 -20.62 12.47
CA VAL A 190 -10.73 -20.78 13.84
C VAL A 190 -9.26 -21.19 13.89
N ASN A 191 -8.78 -21.96 12.91
CA ASN A 191 -7.39 -22.41 12.83
C ASN A 191 -6.57 -21.51 11.90
N CYS A 192 -7.13 -21.18 10.73
CA CYS A 192 -6.47 -20.40 9.70
C CYS A 192 -5.98 -19.05 10.22
N GLN A 193 -6.80 -18.37 11.04
CA GLN A 193 -6.45 -17.01 11.46
C GLN A 193 -5.27 -16.98 12.46
N PRO A 194 -5.27 -17.73 13.57
CA PRO A 194 -4.08 -17.86 14.41
C PRO A 194 -2.83 -18.32 13.65
N ILE A 195 -2.99 -19.30 12.74
CA ILE A 195 -1.88 -19.82 11.94
C ILE A 195 -1.30 -18.74 11.00
N MET A 196 -2.14 -17.98 10.31
CA MET A 196 -1.69 -16.88 9.43
C MET A 196 -1.06 -15.72 10.21
N PHE A 197 -1.55 -15.43 11.42
CA PHE A 197 -0.93 -14.46 12.32
C PHE A 197 0.50 -14.89 12.70
N ILE A 198 0.67 -16.16 13.13
CA ILE A 198 1.98 -16.74 13.44
C ILE A 198 2.88 -16.73 12.20
N ALA A 199 2.34 -17.07 11.03
CA ALA A 199 3.11 -17.09 9.78
C ALA A 199 3.68 -15.72 9.39
N GLY A 200 2.92 -14.64 9.56
CA GLY A 200 3.43 -13.30 9.33
C GLY A 200 4.53 -12.90 10.31
N LEU A 201 4.42 -13.28 11.59
CA LEU A 201 5.48 -13.00 12.57
C LEU A 201 6.69 -13.91 12.38
N ALA A 202 6.51 -15.16 11.96
CA ALA A 202 7.59 -16.08 11.59
C ALA A 202 8.36 -15.56 10.37
N ALA A 203 7.67 -15.05 9.35
CA ALA A 203 8.28 -14.40 8.20
C ALA A 203 9.06 -13.14 8.62
N MET A 204 8.59 -12.40 9.62
CA MET A 204 9.34 -11.29 10.19
C MET A 204 10.62 -11.76 10.91
N GLU A 205 10.60 -12.91 11.58
CA GLU A 205 11.81 -13.53 12.16
C GLU A 205 12.80 -14.00 11.09
N VAL A 206 12.32 -14.52 9.96
CA VAL A 206 13.15 -14.81 8.78
C VAL A 206 13.77 -13.52 8.24
N MET A 207 12.94 -12.48 8.06
CA MET A 207 13.37 -11.17 7.56
C MET A 207 14.43 -10.51 8.44
N LYS A 208 14.36 -10.66 9.77
CA LYS A 208 15.38 -10.16 10.71
C LYS A 208 16.76 -10.78 10.47
N LYS A 209 16.83 -11.98 9.89
CA LYS A 209 18.09 -12.65 9.54
C LYS A 209 18.62 -12.24 8.17
N THR A 210 17.73 -12.06 7.18
CA THR A 210 18.12 -11.83 5.78
C THR A 210 18.14 -10.36 5.37
N ASN A 211 17.34 -9.51 6.01
CA ASN A 211 17.06 -8.11 5.64
C ASN A 211 17.01 -7.21 6.90
N LYS A 212 18.03 -7.33 7.76
CA LYS A 212 18.06 -6.67 9.08
C LYS A 212 17.94 -5.15 8.99
N GLU A 213 18.57 -4.53 7.99
CA GLU A 213 18.51 -3.07 7.80
C GLU A 213 17.10 -2.62 7.40
N GLU A 214 16.41 -3.38 6.56
CA GLU A 214 15.03 -3.10 6.13
C GLU A 214 14.07 -3.19 7.30
N VAL A 215 14.24 -4.19 8.17
CA VAL A 215 13.45 -4.32 9.40
C VAL A 215 13.64 -3.09 10.30
N GLN A 216 14.88 -2.63 10.46
CA GLN A 216 15.18 -1.44 11.27
C GLN A 216 14.68 -0.13 10.65
N ARG A 217 14.54 -0.09 9.31
CA ARG A 217 14.04 1.07 8.55
C ARG A 217 12.53 1.01 8.29
N CYS A 218 11.82 0.02 8.81
CA CYS A 218 10.38 -0.09 8.66
C CYS A 218 9.67 1.09 9.32
N GLN A 219 8.97 1.91 8.52
CA GLN A 219 8.24 3.09 9.00
C GLN A 219 6.73 2.95 8.85
N ALA A 220 6.27 1.92 8.13
CA ALA A 220 4.86 1.69 7.89
C ALA A 220 4.52 0.19 7.89
N VAL A 221 3.36 -0.15 8.42
CA VAL A 221 2.81 -1.50 8.34
C VAL A 221 1.35 -1.45 7.89
N ALA A 222 0.94 -2.46 7.15
CA ALA A 222 -0.46 -2.70 6.82
C ALA A 222 -0.69 -4.20 6.73
N GLY A 223 -1.92 -4.64 6.90
CA GLY A 223 -2.25 -6.02 6.62
C GLY A 223 -3.68 -6.17 6.14
N LEU A 224 -3.92 -7.23 5.36
CA LEU A 224 -5.21 -7.47 4.74
C LEU A 224 -6.12 -8.26 5.70
N SER A 225 -7.25 -7.66 6.11
CA SER A 225 -8.20 -8.27 7.04
C SER A 225 -7.49 -8.72 8.33
N LEU A 226 -7.38 -10.02 8.57
CA LEU A 226 -6.61 -10.59 9.68
C LEU A 226 -5.19 -10.02 9.77
N GLY A 227 -4.53 -9.79 8.64
CA GLY A 227 -3.17 -9.26 8.62
C GLY A 227 -3.02 -7.93 9.35
N GLU A 228 -4.11 -7.16 9.52
CA GLU A 228 -4.11 -5.93 10.33
C GLU A 228 -3.69 -6.22 11.79
N TYR A 229 -4.09 -7.36 12.37
CA TYR A 229 -3.68 -7.75 13.72
C TYR A 229 -2.20 -8.14 13.77
N THR A 230 -1.69 -8.76 12.71
CA THR A 230 -0.25 -8.99 12.54
C THR A 230 0.51 -7.67 12.45
N ALA A 231 -0.02 -6.69 11.71
CA ALA A 231 0.55 -5.35 11.60
C ALA A 231 0.56 -4.60 12.94
N VAL A 232 -0.55 -4.66 13.69
CA VAL A 232 -0.70 -4.11 15.05
C VAL A 232 0.34 -4.73 16.00
N CYS A 233 0.53 -6.05 15.96
CA CYS A 233 1.54 -6.74 16.74
C CYS A 233 2.97 -6.34 16.32
N ALA A 234 3.26 -6.32 15.02
CA ALA A 234 4.57 -5.93 14.49
C ALA A 234 4.95 -4.48 14.86
N ALA A 235 3.96 -3.58 14.85
CA ALA A 235 4.12 -2.20 15.30
C ALA A 235 4.32 -2.07 16.82
N GLY A 236 4.12 -3.13 17.59
CA GLY A 236 4.36 -3.19 19.04
C GLY A 236 3.20 -2.65 19.90
N VAL A 237 2.00 -2.57 19.34
CA VAL A 237 0.80 -2.12 20.07
C VAL A 237 0.43 -3.13 21.16
N LEU A 238 0.52 -4.41 20.86
CA LEU A 238 0.38 -5.50 21.82
C LEU A 238 1.53 -6.48 21.63
N ASP A 239 1.84 -7.24 22.67
CA ASP A 239 2.75 -8.37 22.53
C ASP A 239 2.10 -9.52 21.75
N PHE A 240 2.90 -10.55 21.47
CA PHE A 240 2.47 -11.71 20.69
C PHE A 240 1.26 -12.42 21.32
N GLU A 241 1.32 -12.68 22.63
CA GLU A 241 0.36 -13.53 23.31
C GLU A 241 -1.00 -12.83 23.42
N ASP A 242 -1.02 -11.54 23.77
CA ASP A 242 -2.25 -10.75 23.84
C ASP A 242 -2.84 -10.52 22.43
N CYS A 243 -2.02 -10.28 21.39
CA CYS A 243 -2.52 -10.24 20.02
C CYS A 243 -3.09 -11.59 19.56
N LEU A 244 -2.43 -12.70 19.89
CA LEU A 244 -2.88 -14.05 19.54
C LEU A 244 -4.21 -14.38 20.22
N ARG A 245 -4.42 -13.96 21.48
CA ARG A 245 -5.72 -14.07 22.16
C ARG A 245 -6.80 -13.31 21.39
N LEU A 246 -6.55 -12.05 21.00
CA LEU A 246 -7.49 -11.26 20.20
C LEU A 246 -7.81 -11.92 18.85
N VAL A 247 -6.78 -12.41 18.16
CA VAL A 247 -6.94 -13.13 16.89
C VAL A 247 -7.76 -14.41 17.08
N SER A 248 -7.53 -15.14 18.17
CA SER A 248 -8.27 -16.36 18.48
C SER A 248 -9.75 -16.09 18.78
N ILE A 249 -10.03 -15.00 19.52
CA ILE A 249 -11.41 -14.54 19.77
C ILE A 249 -12.07 -14.14 18.45
N ARG A 250 -11.41 -13.31 17.64
CA ARG A 250 -11.89 -12.91 16.30
C ARG A 250 -12.23 -14.13 15.45
N ALA A 251 -11.32 -15.11 15.40
CA ALA A 251 -11.47 -16.29 14.57
C ALA A 251 -12.66 -17.17 14.99
N LYS A 252 -12.81 -17.41 16.30
CA LYS A 252 -13.93 -18.15 16.88
C LYS A 252 -15.25 -17.43 16.63
N ALA A 253 -15.32 -16.15 16.96
CA ALA A 253 -16.54 -15.35 16.80
C ALA A 253 -16.98 -15.26 15.33
N MET A 254 -16.03 -15.06 14.40
CA MET A 254 -16.32 -15.09 12.96
C MET A 254 -16.81 -16.45 12.49
N GLN A 255 -16.19 -17.55 12.96
CA GLN A 255 -16.63 -18.91 12.64
C GLN A 255 -18.08 -19.14 13.10
N THR A 256 -18.40 -18.79 14.34
CA THR A 256 -19.76 -18.89 14.88
C THR A 256 -20.75 -18.03 14.10
N ALA A 257 -20.38 -16.80 13.72
CA ALA A 257 -21.23 -15.95 12.88
C ALA A 257 -21.53 -16.59 11.52
N THR A 258 -20.64 -17.45 10.99
CA THR A 258 -20.88 -18.17 9.73
C THR A 258 -21.94 -19.25 9.80
N GLU A 259 -22.25 -19.72 11.01
CA GLU A 259 -23.19 -20.81 11.24
C GLU A 259 -24.63 -20.29 11.44
N LEU A 260 -24.79 -18.97 11.65
CA LEU A 260 -26.09 -18.34 11.92
C LEU A 260 -26.99 -18.28 10.68
N VAL A 261 -26.40 -18.03 9.50
CA VAL A 261 -27.13 -17.92 8.24
C VAL A 261 -26.26 -18.37 7.08
N PRO A 262 -26.80 -19.05 6.05
CA PRO A 262 -26.03 -19.39 4.86
C PRO A 262 -25.48 -18.14 4.17
N GLN A 263 -24.16 -18.05 4.11
CA GLN A 263 -23.46 -16.88 3.60
C GLN A 263 -22.28 -17.26 2.70
N SER A 264 -21.82 -16.31 1.89
CA SER A 264 -20.76 -16.56 0.91
C SER A 264 -20.04 -15.28 0.48
N MET A 265 -19.00 -15.43 -0.32
CA MET A 265 -18.28 -14.35 -0.97
C MET A 265 -18.03 -14.66 -2.44
N CYS A 266 -18.05 -13.62 -3.28
CA CYS A 266 -17.71 -13.70 -4.70
C CYS A 266 -16.59 -12.71 -5.03
N SER A 267 -15.52 -13.19 -5.66
CA SER A 267 -14.47 -12.36 -6.23
C SER A 267 -14.86 -11.90 -7.62
N VAL A 268 -14.97 -10.58 -7.80
CA VAL A 268 -15.39 -9.94 -9.05
C VAL A 268 -14.26 -9.04 -9.56
N ALA A 269 -13.89 -9.18 -10.82
CA ALA A 269 -12.94 -8.29 -11.49
C ALA A 269 -13.45 -7.86 -12.87
N GLY A 270 -13.08 -6.65 -13.29
CA GLY A 270 -13.42 -6.08 -14.59
C GLY A 270 -14.58 -5.07 -14.57
N PHE A 271 -15.19 -4.81 -13.41
CA PHE A 271 -16.17 -3.75 -13.23
C PHE A 271 -15.61 -2.64 -12.37
N ASP A 272 -15.95 -1.39 -12.69
CA ASP A 272 -15.79 -0.28 -11.74
C ASP A 272 -16.80 -0.40 -10.59
N ARG A 273 -16.62 0.42 -9.55
CA ARG A 273 -17.45 0.39 -8.35
C ARG A 273 -18.92 0.66 -8.66
N ALA A 274 -19.21 1.66 -9.51
CA ALA A 274 -20.58 2.03 -9.85
C ALA A 274 -21.34 0.91 -10.58
N THR A 275 -20.67 0.22 -11.52
CA THR A 275 -21.22 -0.93 -12.24
C THR A 275 -21.46 -2.10 -11.29
N LEU A 276 -20.51 -2.38 -10.39
CA LEU A 276 -20.67 -3.43 -9.39
C LEU A 276 -21.82 -3.13 -8.42
N ASP A 277 -21.94 -1.88 -7.94
CA ASP A 277 -23.02 -1.44 -7.05
C ASP A 277 -24.39 -1.60 -7.71
N LYS A 278 -24.51 -1.36 -9.02
CA LYS A 278 -25.73 -1.65 -9.78
C LYS A 278 -26.07 -3.14 -9.72
N HIS A 279 -25.11 -4.01 -10.01
CA HIS A 279 -25.34 -5.47 -9.98
C HIS A 279 -25.63 -5.99 -8.57
N ILE A 280 -25.07 -5.38 -7.53
CA ILE A 280 -25.42 -5.67 -6.13
C ILE A 280 -26.88 -5.33 -5.86
N LYS A 281 -27.36 -4.17 -6.31
CA LYS A 281 -28.78 -3.78 -6.19
C LYS A 281 -29.69 -4.73 -6.96
N ASP A 282 -29.34 -5.07 -8.19
CA ASP A 282 -30.08 -6.02 -9.01
C ASP A 282 -30.18 -7.38 -8.31
N ALA A 283 -29.05 -7.92 -7.80
CA ALA A 283 -29.03 -9.20 -7.08
C ALA A 283 -29.93 -9.20 -5.84
N LYS A 284 -29.90 -8.12 -5.04
CA LYS A 284 -30.79 -7.96 -3.88
C LYS A 284 -32.27 -7.91 -4.28
N SER A 285 -32.60 -7.20 -5.36
CA SER A 285 -34.00 -7.06 -5.83
C SER A 285 -34.62 -8.38 -6.32
N MET A 286 -33.79 -9.39 -6.60
CA MET A 286 -34.22 -10.72 -7.01
C MET A 286 -34.48 -11.67 -5.83
N GLU A 287 -34.19 -11.28 -4.59
CA GLU A 287 -34.43 -12.10 -3.40
C GLU A 287 -35.86 -11.94 -2.87
N LEU A 288 -36.39 -13.01 -2.29
CA LEU A 288 -37.66 -12.98 -1.54
C LEU A 288 -37.44 -12.62 -0.06
N ASP A 289 -36.21 -12.80 0.42
CA ASP A 289 -35.78 -12.37 1.74
C ASP A 289 -35.99 -10.85 1.85
N PRO A 290 -36.66 -10.34 2.89
CA PRO A 290 -36.84 -8.91 3.09
C PRO A 290 -35.54 -8.16 3.37
N GLU A 291 -34.49 -8.83 3.86
CA GLU A 291 -33.22 -8.19 4.26
C GLU A 291 -31.97 -8.88 3.67
N PRO A 292 -31.85 -8.99 2.33
CA PRO A 292 -30.74 -9.69 1.71
C PRO A 292 -29.44 -8.89 1.87
N VAL A 293 -28.45 -9.49 2.52
CA VAL A 293 -27.12 -8.88 2.62
C VAL A 293 -26.33 -9.18 1.35
N CYS A 294 -25.78 -8.12 0.75
CA CYS A 294 -24.82 -8.19 -0.35
C CYS A 294 -24.10 -6.83 -0.42
N GLN A 295 -22.80 -6.81 -0.21
CA GLN A 295 -22.00 -5.58 -0.26
C GLN A 295 -20.57 -5.87 -0.65
N ILE A 296 -19.90 -4.84 -1.19
CA ILE A 296 -18.45 -4.88 -1.34
C ILE A 296 -17.87 -5.14 0.05
N ALA A 297 -17.05 -6.18 0.14
CA ALA A 297 -16.38 -6.62 1.36
C ALA A 297 -14.90 -6.23 1.31
N ASN A 298 -14.30 -6.28 0.12
CA ASN A 298 -12.90 -5.91 -0.09
C ASN A 298 -12.77 -5.11 -1.38
N PHE A 299 -12.08 -3.97 -1.31
CA PHE A 299 -11.64 -3.20 -2.47
C PHE A 299 -10.14 -3.45 -2.67
N LEU A 300 -9.81 -4.38 -3.56
CA LEU A 300 -8.48 -5.00 -3.62
C LEU A 300 -7.51 -4.29 -4.57
N PHE A 301 -7.98 -3.91 -5.74
CA PHE A 301 -7.20 -3.24 -6.79
C PHE A 301 -8.15 -2.64 -7.83
N PRO A 302 -7.67 -1.83 -8.79
CA PRO A 302 -8.53 -1.21 -9.78
C PRO A 302 -9.39 -2.25 -10.50
N VAL A 303 -10.70 -2.00 -10.49
CA VAL A 303 -11.74 -2.91 -11.01
C VAL A 303 -11.66 -4.32 -10.43
N GLY A 304 -11.32 -4.47 -9.16
CA GLY A 304 -11.36 -5.76 -8.48
C GLY A 304 -11.75 -5.71 -7.02
N PHE A 305 -12.73 -6.53 -6.72
CA PHE A 305 -13.45 -6.53 -5.48
C PHE A 305 -13.70 -7.96 -5.03
N THR A 306 -13.95 -8.11 -3.73
CA THR A 306 -14.70 -9.24 -3.23
C THR A 306 -16.00 -8.71 -2.65
N VAL A 307 -17.11 -9.33 -2.98
CA VAL A 307 -18.44 -9.02 -2.46
C VAL A 307 -18.85 -10.13 -1.51
N GLY A 308 -19.34 -9.79 -0.33
CA GLY A 308 -19.84 -10.73 0.68
C GLY A 308 -21.34 -10.54 0.92
N GLY A 309 -22.01 -11.58 1.41
CA GLY A 309 -23.43 -11.51 1.70
C GLY A 309 -24.09 -12.86 1.96
N THR A 310 -25.42 -12.86 1.99
CA THR A 310 -26.20 -14.10 2.08
C THR A 310 -25.96 -14.94 0.82
N LYS A 311 -25.90 -16.27 1.00
CA LYS A 311 -25.43 -17.18 -0.04
C LYS A 311 -26.21 -17.04 -1.36
N ASN A 312 -27.54 -16.99 -1.28
CA ASN A 312 -28.40 -16.90 -2.46
C ASN A 312 -28.16 -15.59 -3.24
N THR A 313 -28.08 -14.46 -2.54
CA THR A 313 -27.81 -13.15 -3.17
C THR A 313 -26.45 -13.12 -3.85
N ILE A 314 -25.43 -13.74 -3.24
CA ILE A 314 -24.08 -13.84 -3.81
C ILE A 314 -24.04 -14.75 -5.05
N ASP A 315 -24.77 -15.87 -5.04
CA ASP A 315 -24.89 -16.74 -6.20
C ASP A 315 -25.55 -16.00 -7.38
N LYS A 316 -26.60 -15.21 -7.13
CA LYS A 316 -27.25 -14.35 -8.15
C LYS A 316 -26.32 -13.26 -8.67
N LEU A 317 -25.62 -12.56 -7.78
CA LEU A 317 -24.63 -11.56 -8.18
C LEU A 317 -23.55 -12.17 -9.08
N CYS A 318 -23.05 -13.35 -8.73
CA CYS A 318 -22.04 -14.07 -9.51
C CYS A 318 -22.56 -14.36 -10.93
N GLN A 319 -23.80 -14.87 -11.05
CA GLN A 319 -24.44 -15.13 -12.34
C GLN A 319 -24.64 -13.84 -13.17
N LEU A 320 -25.10 -12.76 -12.53
CA LEU A 320 -25.27 -11.46 -13.18
C LEU A 320 -23.95 -10.92 -13.71
N ALA A 321 -22.87 -11.01 -12.91
CA ALA A 321 -21.55 -10.55 -13.29
C ALA A 321 -20.96 -11.37 -14.46
N VAL A 322 -21.14 -12.69 -14.46
CA VAL A 322 -20.75 -13.55 -15.59
C VAL A 322 -21.54 -13.17 -16.85
N LYS A 323 -22.86 -13.01 -16.74
CA LYS A 323 -23.73 -12.61 -17.87
C LYS A 323 -23.36 -11.24 -18.44
N ALA A 324 -22.99 -10.31 -17.57
CA ALA A 324 -22.52 -8.98 -17.91
C ALA A 324 -21.04 -8.93 -18.36
N ARG A 325 -20.40 -10.10 -18.53
CA ARG A 325 -19.03 -10.25 -19.05
C ARG A 325 -17.97 -9.56 -18.18
N ALA A 326 -18.11 -9.65 -16.86
CA ALA A 326 -16.99 -9.37 -15.95
C ALA A 326 -15.76 -10.18 -16.38
N LEU A 327 -14.56 -9.60 -16.25
CA LEU A 327 -13.30 -10.32 -16.52
C LEU A 327 -13.18 -11.57 -15.62
N GLN A 328 -13.70 -11.48 -14.40
CA GLN A 328 -13.81 -12.60 -13.47
C GLN A 328 -15.03 -12.41 -12.57
N ALA A 329 -15.78 -13.48 -12.32
CA ALA A 329 -16.74 -13.58 -11.23
C ALA A 329 -16.75 -15.03 -10.73
N ARG A 330 -16.30 -15.27 -9.50
CA ARG A 330 -16.16 -16.61 -8.92
C ARG A 330 -16.42 -16.60 -7.42
N VAL A 331 -17.18 -17.59 -6.95
CA VAL A 331 -17.35 -17.83 -5.51
C VAL A 331 -16.00 -18.15 -4.88
N VAL A 332 -15.69 -17.50 -3.76
CA VAL A 332 -14.45 -17.69 -3.02
C VAL A 332 -14.63 -18.90 -2.09
N LYS A 333 -13.60 -19.75 -1.99
CA LYS A 333 -13.57 -20.91 -1.08
C LYS A 333 -13.30 -20.48 0.37
N VAL A 334 -14.19 -19.67 0.93
CA VAL A 334 -14.16 -19.25 2.34
C VAL A 334 -15.49 -19.57 2.99
N GLY A 335 -15.47 -19.83 4.29
CA GLY A 335 -16.65 -20.28 5.04
C GLY A 335 -17.71 -19.21 5.31
N GLY A 336 -17.52 -17.94 4.89
CA GLY A 336 -18.40 -16.86 5.31
C GLY A 336 -18.51 -15.65 4.39
N GLY A 337 -19.51 -14.80 4.67
CA GLY A 337 -19.74 -13.48 4.08
C GLY A 337 -19.02 -12.38 4.87
N PHE A 338 -17.69 -12.49 4.96
CA PHE A 338 -16.87 -11.61 5.81
C PHE A 338 -16.88 -10.15 5.36
N HIS A 339 -16.58 -9.22 6.28
CA HIS A 339 -16.58 -7.77 6.01
C HIS A 339 -17.95 -7.27 5.54
N THR A 340 -19.00 -7.79 6.18
CA THR A 340 -20.40 -7.42 5.95
C THR A 340 -21.18 -7.36 7.26
N PRO A 341 -22.39 -6.77 7.29
CA PRO A 341 -23.27 -6.78 8.45
C PRO A 341 -23.53 -8.16 9.05
N LEU A 342 -23.37 -9.25 8.28
CA LEU A 342 -23.50 -10.61 8.80
C LEU A 342 -22.48 -10.94 9.90
N MET A 343 -21.37 -10.20 9.96
CA MET A 343 -20.35 -10.33 11.00
C MET A 343 -20.62 -9.48 12.25
N ALA A 344 -21.78 -8.81 12.36
CA ALA A 344 -22.11 -7.99 13.53
C ALA A 344 -22.01 -8.75 14.88
N PRO A 345 -22.45 -10.03 15.00
CA PRO A 345 -22.25 -10.80 16.22
C PRO A 345 -20.76 -10.95 16.57
N ALA A 346 -19.92 -11.28 15.58
CA ALA A 346 -18.48 -11.40 15.77
C ALA A 346 -17.80 -10.06 16.10
N GLN A 347 -18.30 -8.97 15.54
CA GLN A 347 -17.83 -7.62 15.85
C GLN A 347 -18.06 -7.27 17.32
N GLN A 348 -19.20 -7.66 17.90
CA GLN A 348 -19.49 -7.35 19.30
C GLN A 348 -18.48 -8.03 20.23
N GLU A 349 -18.28 -9.34 20.08
CA GLU A 349 -17.31 -10.10 20.88
C GLU A 349 -15.88 -9.56 20.73
N LEU A 350 -15.47 -9.25 19.50
CA LEU A 350 -14.17 -8.65 19.24
C LEU A 350 -14.03 -7.26 19.85
N SER A 351 -15.10 -6.46 19.85
CA SER A 351 -15.10 -5.11 20.41
C SER A 351 -14.89 -5.15 21.92
N ASP A 352 -15.59 -6.05 22.61
CA ASP A 352 -15.45 -6.25 24.05
C ASP A 352 -14.03 -6.74 24.40
N ALA A 353 -13.47 -7.63 23.57
CA ALA A 353 -12.10 -8.10 23.72
C ALA A 353 -11.07 -6.97 23.51
N ILE A 354 -11.25 -6.11 22.50
CA ILE A 354 -10.41 -4.94 22.26
C ILE A 354 -10.49 -3.97 23.45
N ASP A 355 -11.68 -3.71 23.99
CA ASP A 355 -11.84 -2.85 25.17
C ASP A 355 -11.12 -3.40 26.40
N SER A 356 -11.19 -4.72 26.61
CA SER A 356 -10.47 -5.38 27.70
C SER A 356 -8.94 -5.28 27.57
N MET A 357 -8.43 -5.24 26.33
CA MET A 357 -7.00 -5.16 26.04
C MET A 357 -6.47 -3.72 25.95
N LEU A 358 -7.36 -2.73 25.86
CA LEU A 358 -7.00 -1.32 25.71
C LEU A 358 -6.00 -0.81 26.79
N PRO A 359 -6.09 -1.21 28.07
CA PRO A 359 -5.10 -0.81 29.08
C PRO A 359 -3.68 -1.36 28.85
N LYS A 360 -3.56 -2.47 28.10
CA LYS A 360 -2.27 -3.10 27.75
C LYS A 360 -1.70 -2.58 26.43
N MET A 361 -2.54 -1.97 25.60
CA MET A 361 -2.10 -1.44 24.31
C MET A 361 -1.10 -0.30 24.49
N LYS A 362 -0.08 -0.28 23.64
CA LYS A 362 0.94 0.76 23.56
C LYS A 362 0.77 1.56 22.27
N PRO A 363 1.18 2.84 22.25
CA PRO A 363 1.30 3.56 20.99
C PRO A 363 2.18 2.81 19.98
N PRO A 364 1.83 2.81 18.68
CA PRO A 364 2.58 2.06 17.68
C PRO A 364 3.96 2.69 17.44
N ARG A 365 4.96 1.86 17.15
CA ARG A 365 6.34 2.32 16.87
C ARG A 365 6.54 2.86 15.45
N CYS A 366 5.64 2.53 14.55
CA CYS A 366 5.62 2.93 13.15
C CYS A 366 4.17 3.17 12.72
N ALA A 367 3.96 3.80 11.55
CA ALA A 367 2.61 4.07 11.07
C ALA A 367 1.85 2.77 10.75
N ILE A 368 0.58 2.68 11.15
CA ILE A 368 -0.30 1.56 10.82
C ILE A 368 -1.40 2.06 9.88
N TYR A 369 -1.61 1.38 8.75
CA TYR A 369 -2.71 1.68 7.85
C TYR A 369 -3.87 0.73 8.08
N PHE A 370 -5.00 1.27 8.51
CA PHE A 370 -6.17 0.49 8.91
C PHE A 370 -7.12 0.27 7.73
N ASN A 371 -7.67 -0.93 7.63
CA ASN A 371 -8.49 -1.37 6.50
C ASN A 371 -9.77 -0.56 6.33
N VAL A 372 -10.40 -0.16 7.45
CA VAL A 372 -11.69 0.55 7.45
C VAL A 372 -11.58 1.95 6.88
N SER A 373 -10.46 2.65 7.13
CA SER A 373 -10.28 4.03 6.70
C SER A 373 -9.42 4.16 5.43
N GLY A 374 -8.58 3.17 5.15
CA GLY A 374 -7.54 3.26 4.13
C GLY A 374 -6.46 4.30 4.45
N LYS A 375 -6.41 4.79 5.69
CA LYS A 375 -5.54 5.89 6.15
C LYS A 375 -4.60 5.40 7.23
N LYS A 376 -3.47 6.12 7.36
CA LYS A 376 -2.51 5.88 8.44
C LYS A 376 -3.00 6.40 9.79
N VAL A 377 -2.57 5.70 10.82
CA VAL A 377 -2.39 6.17 12.18
C VAL A 377 -0.89 6.29 12.40
N ASP A 378 -0.43 7.46 12.84
CA ASP A 378 0.99 7.74 12.98
C ASP A 378 1.61 7.00 14.18
N ALA A 379 2.94 6.87 14.15
CA ALA A 379 3.68 6.36 15.30
C ALA A 379 3.43 7.26 16.52
N GLY A 380 3.31 6.64 17.70
CA GLY A 380 3.07 7.37 18.95
C GLY A 380 1.61 7.78 19.20
N THR A 381 0.68 7.54 18.27
CA THR A 381 -0.75 7.79 18.51
C THR A 381 -1.29 6.93 19.67
N PRO A 382 -2.00 7.51 20.65
CA PRO A 382 -2.62 6.76 21.74
C PRO A 382 -3.62 5.70 21.25
N PRO A 383 -3.61 4.47 21.81
CA PRO A 383 -4.52 3.39 21.41
C PRO A 383 -6.00 3.74 21.39
N ARG A 384 -6.45 4.60 22.32
CA ARG A 384 -7.84 5.05 22.41
C ARG A 384 -8.33 5.78 21.15
N GLU A 385 -7.42 6.38 20.38
CA GLU A 385 -7.77 7.15 19.18
C GLU A 385 -7.98 6.25 17.95
N PHE A 386 -7.45 5.03 17.93
CA PHE A 386 -7.56 4.12 16.79
C PHE A 386 -8.26 2.79 17.08
N ALA A 387 -8.49 2.43 18.35
CA ALA A 387 -9.13 1.17 18.71
C ALA A 387 -10.48 0.95 18.01
N ASP A 388 -11.26 2.01 17.80
CA ASP A 388 -12.53 1.95 17.07
C ASP A 388 -12.38 1.48 15.60
N LEU A 389 -11.25 1.79 14.94
CA LEU A 389 -10.97 1.31 13.58
C LEU A 389 -10.86 -0.22 13.56
N MET A 390 -10.21 -0.81 14.57
CA MET A 390 -10.09 -2.26 14.72
C MET A 390 -11.45 -2.92 15.01
N LYS A 391 -12.26 -2.30 15.87
CA LYS A 391 -13.60 -2.81 16.23
C LYS A 391 -14.53 -2.89 15.02
N ARG A 392 -14.52 -1.84 14.20
CA ARG A 392 -15.39 -1.75 13.01
C ARG A 392 -14.94 -2.62 11.84
N GLN A 393 -13.75 -3.21 11.89
CA GLN A 393 -13.14 -3.91 10.75
C GLN A 393 -14.00 -5.06 10.20
N LEU A 394 -14.69 -5.81 11.06
CA LEU A 394 -15.38 -7.04 10.65
C LEU A 394 -16.65 -6.81 9.82
N THR A 395 -17.27 -5.63 9.89
CA THR A 395 -18.51 -5.30 9.17
C THR A 395 -18.32 -4.25 8.08
N ASN A 396 -17.13 -3.67 7.98
CA ASN A 396 -16.79 -2.64 7.00
C ASN A 396 -15.90 -3.19 5.87
N GLU A 397 -15.94 -2.49 4.74
CA GLU A 397 -15.07 -2.75 3.59
C GLU A 397 -13.59 -2.72 3.97
N VAL A 398 -12.83 -3.70 3.49
CA VAL A 398 -11.36 -3.67 3.52
C VAL A 398 -10.86 -2.83 2.35
N LEU A 399 -10.42 -1.61 2.63
CA LEU A 399 -9.93 -0.65 1.64
C LEU A 399 -8.44 -0.89 1.31
N TRP A 400 -8.13 -2.03 0.69
CA TRP A 400 -6.75 -2.41 0.38
C TRP A 400 -6.11 -1.55 -0.72
N GLU A 401 -6.79 -1.34 -1.86
CA GLU A 401 -6.26 -0.44 -2.90
C GLU A 401 -6.03 0.98 -2.37
N PRO A 402 -7.02 1.63 -1.71
CA PRO A 402 -6.80 2.94 -1.10
C PRO A 402 -5.63 2.94 -0.11
N THR A 403 -5.48 1.89 0.70
CA THR A 403 -4.35 1.76 1.64
C THR A 403 -3.01 1.79 0.91
N ILE A 404 -2.82 0.95 -0.11
CA ILE A 404 -1.55 0.91 -0.86
C ILE A 404 -1.29 2.24 -1.57
N LYS A 405 -2.31 2.85 -2.17
CA LYS A 405 -2.17 4.18 -2.79
C LYS A 405 -1.78 5.25 -1.78
N GLN A 406 -2.38 5.25 -0.59
CA GLN A 406 -2.04 6.19 0.46
C GLN A 406 -0.60 5.99 0.94
N MET A 407 -0.14 4.73 1.11
CA MET A 407 1.25 4.44 1.46
C MET A 407 2.24 5.00 0.42
N ILE A 408 1.94 4.86 -0.87
CA ILE A 408 2.77 5.41 -1.96
C ILE A 408 2.78 6.95 -1.90
N MET A 409 1.62 7.57 -1.67
CA MET A 409 1.48 9.02 -1.51
C MET A 409 2.26 9.55 -0.31
N ASP A 410 2.27 8.81 0.79
CA ASP A 410 3.02 9.10 2.02
C ASP A 410 4.53 8.83 1.86
N GLY A 411 4.95 8.36 0.68
CA GLY A 411 6.36 8.25 0.29
C GLY A 411 6.96 6.86 0.45
N VAL A 412 6.18 5.84 0.82
CA VAL A 412 6.63 4.43 0.85
C VAL A 412 7.04 4.00 -0.56
N ARG A 413 8.25 3.45 -0.69
CA ARG A 413 8.80 3.01 -1.97
C ARG A 413 9.05 1.52 -2.05
N ASP A 414 9.54 0.94 -0.97
CA ASP A 414 9.93 -0.48 -0.91
C ASP A 414 8.95 -1.21 0.03
N PHE A 415 8.40 -2.33 -0.44
CA PHE A 415 7.40 -3.11 0.26
C PHE A 415 7.90 -4.52 0.50
N TYR A 416 7.60 -5.08 1.67
CA TYR A 416 7.89 -6.47 2.00
C TYR A 416 6.58 -7.16 2.34
N GLU A 417 6.15 -8.13 1.52
CA GLU A 417 5.07 -9.04 1.87
C GLU A 417 5.63 -10.11 2.81
N VAL A 418 5.26 -10.02 4.08
CA VAL A 418 5.82 -10.83 5.17
C VAL A 418 4.80 -11.90 5.55
N GLY A 419 4.92 -13.08 4.93
CA GLY A 419 3.99 -14.18 5.10
C GLY A 419 3.97 -15.15 3.92
N PRO A 420 3.09 -16.17 3.97
CA PRO A 420 3.06 -17.24 2.98
C PRO A 420 2.54 -16.77 1.63
N LEU A 421 3.11 -17.34 0.56
CA LEU A 421 2.82 -17.02 -0.84
C LEU A 421 3.04 -15.52 -1.16
N LYS A 422 2.44 -15.04 -2.25
CA LYS A 422 2.69 -13.70 -2.83
C LYS A 422 1.41 -13.01 -3.28
N GLN A 423 0.36 -13.13 -2.47
CA GLN A 423 -0.97 -12.64 -2.80
C GLN A 423 -0.99 -11.12 -2.85
N LEU A 424 -0.44 -10.45 -1.83
CA LEU A 424 -0.42 -8.99 -1.73
C LEU A 424 0.43 -8.39 -2.85
N LYS A 425 1.61 -8.95 -3.13
CA LYS A 425 2.46 -8.54 -4.26
C LYS A 425 1.73 -8.67 -5.60
N SER A 426 0.95 -9.73 -5.78
CA SER A 426 0.14 -9.93 -6.99
C SER A 426 -0.96 -8.87 -7.13
N MET A 427 -1.55 -8.43 -6.01
CA MET A 427 -2.52 -7.32 -6.00
C MET A 427 -1.84 -5.98 -6.26
N ILE A 428 -0.68 -5.72 -5.66
CA ILE A 428 0.11 -4.50 -5.89
C ILE A 428 0.47 -4.35 -7.38
N LYS A 429 0.79 -5.44 -8.08
CA LYS A 429 0.99 -5.41 -9.55
C LYS A 429 -0.17 -4.76 -10.31
N ARG A 430 -1.40 -4.92 -9.81
CA ARG A 430 -2.60 -4.34 -10.41
C ARG A 430 -2.88 -2.90 -9.95
N ILE A 431 -2.27 -2.46 -8.86
CA ILE A 431 -2.42 -1.12 -8.29
C ILE A 431 -1.35 -0.17 -8.86
N ASP A 432 -0.09 -0.57 -8.78
CA ASP A 432 1.06 0.25 -9.19
C ASP A 432 2.25 -0.63 -9.62
N GLN A 433 2.74 -0.42 -10.85
CA GLN A 433 3.81 -1.23 -11.43
C GLN A 433 5.18 -1.00 -10.79
N ASP A 434 5.45 0.21 -10.31
CA ASP A 434 6.74 0.53 -9.73
C ASP A 434 6.83 0.06 -8.27
N ALA A 435 5.74 0.19 -7.51
CA ALA A 435 5.59 -0.46 -6.21
C ALA A 435 5.74 -1.98 -6.33
N PHE A 436 5.14 -2.62 -7.34
CA PHE A 436 5.27 -4.05 -7.57
C PHE A 436 6.72 -4.50 -7.80
N LYS A 437 7.47 -3.77 -8.63
CA LYS A 437 8.90 -4.06 -8.89
C LYS A 437 9.75 -3.93 -7.61
N ARG A 438 9.33 -3.07 -6.69
CA ARG A 438 9.97 -2.83 -5.38
C ARG A 438 9.34 -3.61 -4.23
N THR A 439 8.42 -4.52 -4.53
CA THR A 439 7.83 -5.41 -3.53
C THR A 439 8.63 -6.72 -3.51
N GLU A 440 9.18 -7.07 -2.35
CA GLU A 440 9.78 -8.38 -2.09
C GLU A 440 8.83 -9.22 -1.23
N ASN A 441 8.89 -10.54 -1.36
CA ASN A 441 8.14 -11.44 -0.47
C ASN A 441 9.13 -12.20 0.40
N ILE A 442 8.87 -12.19 1.70
CA ILE A 442 9.55 -13.02 2.69
C ILE A 442 8.63 -14.18 3.01
N SER A 443 8.89 -15.32 2.37
CA SER A 443 8.12 -16.54 2.54
C SER A 443 8.56 -17.32 3.80
N VAL A 444 7.67 -18.21 4.24
CA VAL A 444 7.82 -19.13 5.38
C VAL A 444 7.58 -20.58 4.99
#